data_AF-A0A2M8F8J5-F1
#
_entry.id   AF-A0A2M8F8J5-F1
#
_cell.length_a   1.000
_cell.length_b   1.000
_cell.length_c   1.000
_cell.angle_alpha   90.00
_cell.angle_beta   90.00
_cell.angle_gamma   90.00
#
_symmetry.space_group_name_H-M   'P 1'
#
loop_
_entity.id
_entity.type
_entity.pdbx_description
1 polymer ?
#
loop_
_entity_poly.entity_id
_entity_poly.type
_entity_poly.pdbx_seq_one_letter_code
_entity_poly.pdbx_strand_id
1 'polypeptide(L)'
;MMGAWQHILSIRLLLLQKVNLLLQQSVHQKNNMGVTFFSSTFFSALPRVFFPAMLFFILLMVPQSVHAQMDEFPISLQGVPESSVSPELFACVTVANERYLRDNSVQYSDWLFEASQCYRVYKQESLLPEFLQTYDFSTASSDFALENCNADVQRGQNERIAGCLWISGKSQQQCYAEEKQTTVQLLTQCYREKIPEDSIWQLSFMQKEIAHILGDADYNELSMQTKYTLDACLKETLAGEKNDTIDTKKQEAVAACYANVGLDTVAAFFTTSKAVVDCAGEVARGRGLTDIKTLITSRTAEDESYIEQCVIKKTAPVILGIAAVNIPFVAGFAQVLLYLQFLITQPLLLLRGSRSSWGRVLDALSGDPIDLSAVRLIDEEKNQILRSIVTNKKGEYFFLPPRGTYRVEASKQGYAFPSTLLKGKALYYFGHSFAVDSKGDVVDKHIPLDPAAEAVSVRAFFLKKWRYRLATVLSALGPISSLIFFFFVPKWWVALLLCGHVLLFFVFRRLAAQPTVKQFGIVKGDDGKPLSGVKVFLFNGPYKKLLHYYVTDMFGRYYFPPVVGSFLIRFEKKGLISVSKEVEITPNNKVKTLNIDVTLEHV
;
A
#
# COMPACT_ATOMS: atom_id res chain seq x y z
N MET A 1 2.07 -24.56 -55.03
CA MET A 1 2.70 -23.33 -55.55
C MET A 1 3.13 -22.50 -54.33
N MET A 2 4.21 -22.82 -53.61
CA MET A 2 5.63 -22.59 -53.95
C MET A 2 5.89 -21.20 -54.56
N GLY A 3 6.48 -20.31 -53.77
CA GLY A 3 7.13 -19.08 -54.25
C GLY A 3 6.74 -17.75 -53.60
N ALA A 4 6.88 -17.58 -52.27
CA ALA A 4 6.91 -16.24 -51.64
C ALA A 4 7.49 -16.17 -50.21
N TRP A 5 8.23 -17.19 -49.73
CA TRP A 5 8.66 -17.29 -48.31
C TRP A 5 10.18 -17.41 -48.09
N GLN A 6 11.03 -17.07 -49.07
CA GLN A 6 12.50 -17.17 -48.93
C GLN A 6 13.28 -15.85 -48.93
N HIS A 7 12.65 -14.67 -49.03
CA HIS A 7 13.39 -13.40 -49.02
C HIS A 7 13.29 -12.56 -47.74
N ILE A 8 12.46 -12.96 -46.76
CA ILE A 8 12.29 -12.17 -45.52
C ILE A 8 13.09 -12.75 -44.33
N LEU A 9 13.47 -14.04 -44.37
CA LEU A 9 14.22 -14.68 -43.29
C LEU A 9 15.75 -14.42 -43.34
N SER A 10 16.31 -14.02 -44.49
CA SER A 10 17.76 -13.81 -44.67
C SER A 10 18.24 -12.42 -44.23
N ILE A 11 17.36 -11.41 -44.16
CA ILE A 11 17.72 -10.04 -43.77
C ILE A 11 17.73 -9.88 -42.23
N ARG A 12 16.88 -10.62 -41.50
CA ARG A 12 16.86 -10.58 -40.03
C ARG A 12 18.07 -11.26 -39.36
N LEU A 13 18.64 -12.31 -39.96
CA LEU A 13 19.83 -12.98 -39.41
C LEU A 13 21.11 -12.15 -39.57
N LEU A 14 21.26 -11.39 -40.66
CA LEU A 14 22.46 -10.56 -40.90
C LEU A 14 22.50 -9.30 -40.02
N LEU A 15 21.35 -8.77 -39.61
CA LEU A 15 21.27 -7.61 -38.70
C LEU A 15 21.52 -7.98 -37.24
N LEU A 16 21.10 -9.17 -36.80
CA LEU A 16 21.33 -9.65 -35.43
C LEU A 16 22.80 -10.04 -35.16
N GLN A 17 23.54 -10.44 -36.20
CA GLN A 17 24.96 -10.80 -36.06
C GLN A 17 25.90 -9.58 -36.01
N LYS A 18 25.49 -8.42 -36.56
CA LYS A 18 26.29 -7.17 -36.54
C LYS A 18 26.14 -6.35 -35.25
N VAL A 19 24.98 -6.43 -34.59
CA VAL A 19 24.73 -5.68 -33.33
C VAL A 19 25.43 -6.35 -32.13
N ASN A 20 25.52 -7.68 -32.12
CA ASN A 20 26.22 -8.40 -31.04
C ASN A 20 27.76 -8.27 -31.09
N LEU A 21 28.34 -7.99 -32.28
CA LEU A 21 29.78 -7.75 -32.43
C LEU A 21 30.21 -6.33 -32.03
N LEU A 22 29.29 -5.36 -32.03
CA LEU A 22 29.59 -3.96 -31.64
C LEU A 22 29.45 -3.70 -30.14
N LEU A 23 28.73 -4.55 -29.40
CA LEU A 23 28.54 -4.40 -27.95
C LEU A 23 29.64 -5.09 -27.11
N GLN A 24 30.45 -5.99 -27.69
CA GLN A 24 31.55 -6.65 -26.98
C GLN A 24 32.88 -5.88 -26.97
N GLN A 25 33.03 -4.78 -27.72
CA GLN A 25 34.29 -4.01 -27.77
C GLN A 25 34.36 -2.79 -26.83
N SER A 26 33.30 -2.45 -26.08
CA SER A 26 33.31 -1.24 -25.21
C SER A 26 33.59 -1.48 -23.72
N VAL A 27 33.90 -2.71 -23.31
CA VAL A 27 34.27 -3.04 -21.92
C VAL A 27 35.74 -3.48 -21.85
N HIS A 28 36.65 -2.61 -22.27
CA HIS A 28 38.01 -2.61 -21.74
C HIS A 28 38.66 -1.24 -21.91
N GLN A 29 39.46 -0.88 -20.90
CA GLN A 29 40.37 0.27 -20.79
C GLN A 29 39.84 1.61 -20.24
N LYS A 30 40.04 1.72 -18.93
CA LYS A 30 40.37 2.92 -18.15
C LYS A 30 41.54 3.74 -18.75
N ASN A 31 41.50 5.04 -18.41
CA ASN A 31 42.60 6.01 -18.20
C ASN A 31 43.00 6.98 -19.33
N ASN A 32 43.02 8.27 -18.95
CA ASN A 32 43.88 9.38 -19.37
C ASN A 32 44.07 9.69 -20.87
N MET A 33 43.57 10.86 -21.31
CA MET A 33 44.36 12.02 -21.80
C MET A 33 43.45 12.99 -22.56
N GLY A 34 43.78 14.29 -22.50
CA GLY A 34 43.02 15.35 -23.15
C GLY A 34 43.54 15.77 -24.53
N VAL A 35 42.93 16.87 -24.98
CA VAL A 35 43.41 17.89 -25.93
C VAL A 35 43.25 17.61 -27.44
N THR A 36 42.56 18.57 -28.08
CA THR A 36 42.54 18.96 -29.52
C THR A 36 42.02 17.98 -30.57
N PHE A 37 41.00 18.39 -31.34
CA PHE A 37 41.20 18.92 -32.71
C PHE A 37 39.85 19.35 -33.33
N PHE A 38 39.75 20.63 -33.66
CA PHE A 38 38.72 21.21 -34.53
C PHE A 38 39.33 21.34 -35.93
N SER A 39 38.72 20.78 -36.99
CA SER A 39 38.72 21.39 -38.33
C SER A 39 37.77 20.70 -39.34
N SER A 40 36.85 21.53 -39.85
CA SER A 40 36.57 21.75 -41.28
C SER A 40 36.03 20.64 -42.20
N THR A 41 35.04 19.83 -41.78
CA THR A 41 34.23 19.05 -42.75
C THR A 41 32.71 19.10 -42.52
N PHE A 42 32.23 19.98 -41.63
CA PHE A 42 30.82 19.93 -41.19
C PHE A 42 29.81 20.71 -42.05
N PHE A 43 30.23 21.59 -42.96
CA PHE A 43 29.31 22.59 -43.55
C PHE A 43 28.89 22.39 -45.02
N SER A 44 29.30 21.33 -45.72
CA SER A 44 28.90 21.12 -47.13
C SER A 44 27.89 19.98 -47.38
N ALA A 45 27.45 19.27 -46.34
CA ALA A 45 26.52 18.13 -46.48
C ALA A 45 25.10 18.38 -45.92
N LEU A 46 24.83 19.54 -45.32
CA LEU A 46 23.55 19.78 -44.64
C LEU A 46 22.29 19.88 -45.53
N PRO A 47 22.31 20.38 -46.80
CA PRO A 47 21.06 20.56 -47.52
C PRO A 47 20.56 19.33 -48.29
N ARG A 48 21.37 18.26 -48.43
CA ARG A 48 20.97 17.06 -49.22
C ARG A 48 20.33 15.94 -48.40
N VAL A 49 20.48 15.97 -47.07
CA VAL A 49 19.88 14.97 -46.17
C VAL A 49 18.67 15.55 -45.42
N PHE A 50 18.66 16.86 -45.14
CA PHE A 50 17.60 17.48 -44.34
C PHE A 50 16.24 17.55 -45.04
N PHE A 51 16.19 17.85 -46.33
CA PHE A 51 14.90 17.95 -47.06
C PHE A 51 14.17 16.61 -47.23
N PRO A 52 14.80 15.50 -47.63
CA PRO A 52 14.12 14.21 -47.69
C PRO A 52 13.82 13.66 -46.29
N ALA A 53 14.67 13.89 -45.28
CA ALA A 53 14.40 13.47 -43.91
C ALA A 53 13.23 14.24 -43.27
N MET A 54 13.08 15.53 -43.58
CA MET A 54 11.95 16.35 -43.10
C MET A 54 10.64 16.00 -43.82
N LEU A 55 10.67 15.67 -45.12
CA LEU A 55 9.48 15.15 -45.83
C LEU A 55 9.08 13.76 -45.32
N PHE A 56 10.06 12.90 -45.00
CA PHE A 56 9.83 11.59 -44.38
C PHE A 56 9.31 11.72 -42.94
N PHE A 57 9.74 12.74 -42.20
CA PHE A 57 9.20 13.06 -40.87
C PHE A 57 7.78 13.63 -40.94
N ILE A 58 7.45 14.45 -41.95
CA ILE A 58 6.08 14.96 -42.17
C ILE A 58 5.14 13.82 -42.60
N LEU A 59 5.62 12.86 -43.40
CA LEU A 59 4.86 11.65 -43.76
C LEU A 59 4.74 10.62 -42.63
N LEU A 60 5.66 10.62 -41.65
CA LEU A 60 5.58 9.80 -40.41
C LEU A 60 4.81 10.50 -39.28
N MET A 61 4.57 11.81 -39.39
CA MET A 61 3.75 12.59 -38.44
C MET A 61 2.33 12.87 -38.94
N VAL A 62 1.97 12.43 -40.15
CA VAL A 62 0.58 12.04 -40.37
C VAL A 62 0.43 10.77 -39.56
N PRO A 63 -0.37 10.74 -38.47
CA PRO A 63 -0.69 9.47 -37.85
C PRO A 63 -1.24 8.62 -38.98
N GLN A 64 -0.53 7.55 -39.35
CA GLN A 64 -1.21 6.47 -40.02
C GLN A 64 -2.34 6.15 -39.06
N SER A 65 -3.56 6.39 -39.53
CA SER A 65 -4.75 5.86 -38.91
C SER A 65 -4.50 4.37 -38.79
N VAL A 66 -3.95 3.96 -37.65
CA VAL A 66 -4.19 2.64 -37.09
C VAL A 66 -5.69 2.58 -37.20
N HIS A 67 -6.16 1.78 -38.15
CA HIS A 67 -7.56 1.52 -38.31
C HIS A 67 -7.97 1.05 -36.92
N ALA A 68 -8.59 1.96 -36.13
CA ALA A 68 -9.50 1.55 -35.09
C ALA A 68 -10.39 0.58 -35.83
N GLN A 69 -10.24 -0.69 -35.48
CA GLN A 69 -10.70 -1.83 -36.23
C GLN A 69 -12.09 -1.53 -36.82
N MET A 70 -12.13 -1.09 -38.07
CA MET A 70 -13.35 -0.78 -38.81
C MET A 70 -13.95 -2.08 -39.35
N ASP A 71 -13.86 -3.16 -38.56
CA ASP A 71 -14.54 -4.41 -38.86
C ASP A 71 -16.02 -4.35 -38.44
N GLU A 72 -16.42 -3.30 -37.72
CA GLU A 72 -17.84 -2.93 -37.58
C GLU A 72 -18.27 -2.05 -38.76
N PHE A 73 -18.23 -2.64 -39.96
CA PHE A 73 -19.03 -2.10 -41.07
C PHE A 73 -20.51 -2.21 -40.70
N PRO A 74 -21.31 -1.18 -41.01
CA PRO A 74 -22.71 -1.14 -40.68
C PRO A 74 -23.42 -2.24 -41.50
N ILE A 75 -24.44 -2.86 -40.91
CA ILE A 75 -25.27 -4.05 -41.28
C ILE A 75 -25.47 -4.42 -42.77
N SER A 76 -25.12 -3.57 -43.74
CA SER A 76 -25.49 -3.74 -45.14
C SER A 76 -24.80 -4.86 -45.91
N LEU A 77 -23.85 -5.64 -45.36
CA LEU A 77 -23.25 -6.80 -46.08
C LEU A 77 -22.81 -7.95 -45.16
N GLN A 78 -23.07 -7.86 -43.85
CA GLN A 78 -22.63 -8.91 -42.92
C GLN A 78 -23.32 -10.24 -43.23
N GLY A 79 -22.53 -11.22 -43.69
CA GLY A 79 -23.01 -12.57 -43.99
C GLY A 79 -23.42 -12.82 -45.45
N VAL A 80 -23.40 -11.80 -46.32
CA VAL A 80 -23.66 -11.95 -47.75
C VAL A 80 -22.32 -12.05 -48.50
N PRO A 81 -22.01 -13.17 -49.19
CA PRO A 81 -20.78 -13.30 -49.95
C PRO A 81 -20.67 -12.18 -51.01
N GLU A 82 -19.52 -11.54 -51.13
CA GLU A 82 -19.28 -10.47 -52.12
C GLU A 82 -19.57 -10.94 -53.56
N SER A 83 -19.40 -12.24 -53.83
CA SER A 83 -19.74 -12.88 -55.10
C SER A 83 -21.23 -12.98 -55.42
N SER A 84 -22.11 -12.74 -54.44
CA SER A 84 -23.57 -12.84 -54.58
C SER A 84 -24.26 -11.48 -54.78
N VAL A 85 -23.50 -10.39 -54.76
CA VAL A 85 -23.99 -9.00 -54.83
C VAL A 85 -23.71 -8.43 -56.23
N SER A 86 -24.68 -7.74 -56.83
CA SER A 86 -24.42 -7.06 -58.11
C SER A 86 -23.51 -5.85 -57.91
N PRO A 87 -22.66 -5.47 -58.89
CA PRO A 87 -21.80 -4.30 -58.78
C PRO A 87 -22.58 -3.00 -58.50
N GLU A 88 -23.80 -2.89 -59.02
CA GLU A 88 -24.67 -1.73 -58.83
C GLU A 88 -25.26 -1.67 -57.42
N LEU A 89 -25.68 -2.84 -56.88
CA LEU A 89 -26.12 -2.92 -55.49
C LEU A 89 -24.97 -2.58 -54.54
N PHE A 90 -23.78 -3.14 -54.78
CA PHE A 90 -22.59 -2.86 -54.00
C PHE A 90 -22.26 -1.36 -53.99
N ALA A 91 -22.29 -0.71 -55.15
CA ALA A 91 -22.05 0.73 -55.26
C ALA A 91 -23.09 1.56 -54.51
N CYS A 92 -24.39 1.23 -54.63
CA CYS A 92 -25.47 1.95 -53.94
C CYS A 92 -25.33 1.86 -52.41
N VAL A 93 -25.09 0.65 -51.91
CA VAL A 93 -24.89 0.39 -50.48
C VAL A 93 -23.63 1.09 -49.96
N THR A 94 -22.55 1.11 -50.75
CA THR A 94 -21.32 1.84 -50.41
C THR A 94 -21.58 3.34 -50.26
N VAL A 95 -22.37 3.94 -51.14
CA VAL A 95 -22.75 5.37 -51.05
C VAL A 95 -23.54 5.65 -49.77
N ALA A 96 -24.51 4.80 -49.43
CA ALA A 96 -25.26 4.93 -48.18
C ALA A 96 -24.34 4.85 -46.96
N ASN A 97 -23.39 3.90 -46.95
CA ASN A 97 -22.39 3.74 -45.89
C ASN A 97 -21.48 4.96 -45.78
N GLU A 98 -20.95 5.47 -46.88
CA GLU A 98 -20.09 6.66 -46.89
C GLU A 98 -20.83 7.88 -46.36
N ARG A 99 -22.11 8.04 -46.71
CA ARG A 99 -22.94 9.14 -46.22
C ARG A 99 -23.14 9.05 -44.71
N TYR A 100 -23.50 7.89 -44.19
CA TYR A 100 -23.66 7.67 -42.75
C TYR A 100 -22.37 7.90 -41.95
N LEU A 101 -21.21 7.57 -42.53
CA LEU A 101 -19.91 7.80 -41.89
C LEU A 101 -19.46 9.27 -41.92
N ARG A 102 -19.90 10.06 -42.91
CA ARG A 102 -19.46 11.46 -43.07
C ARG A 102 -20.45 12.49 -42.55
N ASP A 103 -21.74 12.17 -42.55
CA ASP A 103 -22.80 13.09 -42.16
C ASP A 103 -23.37 12.69 -40.80
N ASN A 104 -22.95 13.42 -39.76
CA ASN A 104 -23.39 13.20 -38.38
C ASN A 104 -24.88 13.47 -38.17
N SER A 105 -25.59 14.05 -39.15
CA SER A 105 -27.04 14.24 -39.07
C SER A 105 -27.85 13.01 -39.48
N VAL A 106 -27.24 12.04 -40.16
CA VAL A 106 -27.90 10.80 -40.60
C VAL A 106 -27.99 9.85 -39.42
N GLN A 107 -29.19 9.53 -38.96
CA GLN A 107 -29.39 8.54 -37.90
C GLN A 107 -29.13 7.13 -38.43
N TYR A 108 -28.85 6.20 -37.52
CA TYR A 108 -28.67 4.80 -37.87
C TYR A 108 -29.91 4.21 -38.58
N SER A 109 -31.11 4.56 -38.13
CA SER A 109 -32.37 4.16 -38.77
C SER A 109 -32.54 4.70 -40.20
N ASP A 110 -32.12 5.94 -40.46
CA ASP A 110 -32.13 6.54 -41.80
C ASP A 110 -31.15 5.82 -42.73
N TRP A 111 -29.95 5.54 -42.22
CA TRP A 111 -28.95 4.75 -42.94
C TRP A 111 -29.45 3.33 -43.26
N LEU A 112 -30.09 2.66 -42.29
CA LEU A 112 -30.64 1.32 -42.47
C LEU A 112 -31.75 1.31 -43.53
N PHE A 113 -32.58 2.35 -43.56
CA PHE A 113 -33.57 2.57 -44.61
C PHE A 113 -32.91 2.74 -45.97
N GLU A 114 -31.95 3.66 -46.10
CA GLU A 114 -31.24 3.94 -47.36
C GLU A 114 -30.54 2.68 -47.90
N ALA A 115 -29.84 1.94 -47.04
CA ALA A 115 -29.20 0.69 -47.39
C ALA A 115 -30.23 -0.36 -47.85
N SER A 116 -31.34 -0.53 -47.12
CA SER A 116 -32.40 -1.48 -47.47
C SER A 116 -33.12 -1.13 -48.77
N GLN A 117 -33.24 0.16 -49.10
CA GLN A 117 -33.80 0.62 -50.38
C GLN A 117 -32.92 0.20 -51.56
N CYS A 118 -31.59 0.20 -51.42
CA CYS A 118 -30.71 -0.29 -52.48
C CYS A 118 -31.07 -1.73 -52.90
N TYR A 119 -31.30 -2.63 -51.93
CA TYR A 119 -31.70 -4.02 -52.21
C TYR A 119 -33.03 -4.12 -52.96
N ARG A 120 -34.00 -3.26 -52.63
CA ARG A 120 -35.31 -3.20 -53.29
C ARG A 120 -35.20 -2.67 -54.72
N VAL A 121 -34.41 -1.61 -54.93
CA VAL A 121 -34.18 -1.01 -56.26
C VAL A 121 -33.56 -2.01 -57.23
N TYR A 122 -32.60 -2.80 -56.76
CA TYR A 122 -31.92 -3.81 -57.59
C TYR A 122 -32.59 -5.20 -57.55
N LYS A 123 -33.77 -5.34 -56.92
CA LYS A 123 -34.56 -6.59 -56.84
C LYS A 123 -33.78 -7.77 -56.24
N GLN A 124 -32.99 -7.49 -55.22
CA GLN A 124 -32.22 -8.50 -54.48
C GLN A 124 -32.65 -8.56 -53.01
N GLU A 125 -33.95 -8.36 -52.71
CA GLU A 125 -34.45 -8.35 -51.32
C GLU A 125 -34.19 -9.67 -50.58
N SER A 126 -34.09 -10.79 -51.29
CA SER A 126 -33.77 -12.10 -50.68
C SER A 126 -32.40 -12.15 -49.99
N LEU A 127 -31.51 -11.19 -50.29
CA LEU A 127 -30.21 -11.04 -49.63
C LEU A 127 -30.30 -10.25 -48.32
N LEU A 128 -31.41 -9.54 -48.06
CA LEU A 128 -31.65 -8.88 -46.77
C LEU A 128 -32.02 -9.91 -45.70
N PRO A 129 -31.68 -9.65 -44.42
CA PRO A 129 -32.26 -10.35 -43.29
C PRO A 129 -33.80 -10.42 -43.37
N GLU A 130 -34.39 -11.57 -43.03
CA GLU A 130 -35.82 -11.85 -43.17
C GLU A 130 -36.70 -10.75 -42.56
N PHE A 131 -36.31 -10.20 -41.41
CA PHE A 131 -37.05 -9.12 -40.75
C PHE A 131 -37.08 -7.83 -41.59
N LEU A 132 -35.99 -7.46 -42.27
CA LEU A 132 -35.88 -6.21 -43.07
C LEU A 132 -36.60 -6.30 -44.42
N GLN A 133 -36.84 -7.52 -44.92
CA GLN A 133 -37.53 -7.72 -46.19
C GLN A 133 -38.95 -7.15 -46.14
N THR A 134 -39.63 -7.25 -44.99
CA THR A 134 -41.03 -6.84 -44.80
C THR A 134 -41.21 -5.70 -43.81
N TYR A 135 -40.12 -5.18 -43.24
CA TYR A 135 -40.15 -4.12 -42.26
C TYR A 135 -40.68 -2.80 -42.84
N ASP A 136 -41.60 -2.16 -42.10
CA ASP A 136 -42.11 -0.82 -42.36
C ASP A 136 -41.21 0.22 -41.69
N PHE A 137 -40.51 1.01 -42.51
CA PHE A 137 -39.58 2.02 -42.01
C PHE A 137 -40.27 3.31 -41.52
N SER A 138 -41.61 3.40 -41.59
CA SER A 138 -42.34 4.56 -41.06
C SER A 138 -42.15 4.74 -39.55
N THR A 139 -41.86 3.65 -38.82
CA THR A 139 -41.59 3.62 -37.37
C THR A 139 -40.11 3.44 -37.03
N ALA A 140 -39.20 3.43 -38.02
CA ALA A 140 -37.79 3.11 -37.81
C ALA A 140 -37.09 4.01 -36.78
N SER A 141 -37.44 5.30 -36.72
CA SER A 141 -36.83 6.22 -35.75
C SER A 141 -37.18 5.87 -34.30
N SER A 142 -38.39 5.34 -34.04
CA SER A 142 -38.79 4.87 -32.71
C SER A 142 -38.29 3.45 -32.43
N ASP A 143 -38.38 2.56 -33.42
CA ASP A 143 -38.08 1.14 -33.24
C ASP A 143 -36.58 0.90 -33.05
N PHE A 144 -35.73 1.75 -33.65
CA PHE A 144 -34.27 1.74 -33.52
C PHE A 144 -33.74 2.88 -32.64
N ALA A 145 -34.54 3.42 -31.72
CA ALA A 145 -34.17 4.61 -30.97
C ALA A 145 -32.92 4.41 -30.09
N LEU A 146 -32.69 3.21 -29.57
CA LEU A 146 -31.51 2.88 -28.76
C LEU A 146 -30.27 2.64 -29.63
N GLU A 147 -30.44 2.04 -30.80
CA GLU A 147 -29.41 1.87 -31.81
C GLU A 147 -28.96 3.23 -32.35
N ASN A 148 -29.91 4.15 -32.60
CA ASN A 148 -29.63 5.54 -32.92
C ASN A 148 -28.79 6.21 -31.82
N CYS A 149 -29.15 6.03 -30.54
CA CYS A 149 -28.35 6.53 -29.41
C CYS A 149 -26.92 5.98 -29.40
N ASN A 150 -26.75 4.66 -29.54
CA ASN A 150 -25.42 4.04 -29.57
C ASN A 150 -24.59 4.58 -30.72
N ALA A 151 -25.15 4.59 -31.93
CA ALA A 151 -24.50 5.08 -33.13
C ALA A 151 -24.00 6.52 -32.98
N ASP A 152 -24.86 7.43 -32.51
CA ASP A 152 -24.51 8.85 -32.38
C ASP A 152 -23.42 9.08 -31.33
N VAL A 153 -23.53 8.41 -30.18
CA VAL A 153 -22.53 8.54 -29.11
C VAL A 153 -21.18 7.96 -29.53
N GLN A 154 -21.16 6.82 -30.22
CA GLN A 154 -19.93 6.18 -30.71
C GLN A 154 -19.25 7.00 -31.82
N ARG A 155 -20.03 7.58 -32.75
CA ARG A 155 -19.48 8.50 -33.76
C ARG A 155 -18.85 9.73 -33.11
N GLY A 156 -19.55 10.36 -32.16
CA GLY A 156 -19.00 11.48 -31.40
C GLY A 156 -17.77 11.09 -30.55
N GLN A 157 -17.73 9.87 -30.02
CA GLN A 157 -16.58 9.37 -29.26
C GLN A 157 -15.33 9.30 -30.13
N ASN A 158 -15.43 8.82 -31.37
CA ASN A 158 -14.29 8.77 -32.29
C ASN A 158 -13.74 10.17 -32.58
N GLU A 159 -14.60 11.16 -32.79
CA GLU A 159 -14.20 12.56 -32.97
C GLU A 159 -13.50 13.14 -31.73
N ARG A 160 -14.02 12.85 -30.53
CA ARG A 160 -13.43 13.33 -29.26
C ARG A 160 -12.09 12.67 -28.96
N ILE A 161 -11.95 11.37 -29.22
CA ILE A 161 -10.68 10.64 -29.08
C ILE A 161 -9.65 11.17 -30.08
N ALA A 162 -10.06 11.38 -31.34
CA ALA A 162 -9.20 11.99 -32.35
C ALA A 162 -8.75 13.39 -31.88
N GLY A 163 -9.67 14.24 -31.42
CA GLY A 163 -9.33 15.55 -30.86
C GLY A 163 -8.33 15.47 -29.70
N CYS A 164 -8.54 14.53 -28.77
CA CYS A 164 -7.64 14.30 -27.63
C CYS A 164 -6.22 13.91 -28.07
N LEU A 165 -6.11 12.97 -29.02
CA LEU A 165 -4.84 12.50 -29.57
C LEU A 165 -4.06 13.62 -30.28
N TRP A 166 -4.77 14.46 -31.03
CA TRP A 166 -4.16 15.53 -31.82
C TRP A 166 -3.75 16.76 -31.01
N ILE A 167 -4.48 17.09 -29.93
CA ILE A 167 -4.29 18.35 -29.19
C ILE A 167 -3.44 18.17 -27.92
N SER A 168 -3.44 16.99 -27.31
CA SER A 168 -3.04 16.84 -25.91
C SER A 168 -1.68 16.18 -25.66
N GLY A 169 -1.05 15.61 -26.71
CA GLY A 169 0.17 14.81 -26.56
C GLY A 169 0.01 13.56 -25.67
N LYS A 170 -1.24 13.18 -25.37
CA LYS A 170 -1.62 12.04 -24.52
C LYS A 170 -1.50 10.74 -25.32
N SER A 171 -1.22 9.63 -24.63
CA SER A 171 -1.24 8.31 -25.25
C SER A 171 -2.68 7.92 -25.61
N GLN A 172 -2.84 7.00 -26.57
CA GLN A 172 -4.13 6.46 -26.96
C GLN A 172 -4.94 5.97 -25.74
N GLN A 173 -4.33 5.16 -24.88
CA GLN A 173 -4.98 4.68 -23.65
C GLN A 173 -5.45 5.80 -22.72
N GLN A 174 -4.72 6.92 -22.62
CA GLN A 174 -5.14 8.05 -21.79
C GLN A 174 -6.36 8.76 -22.38
N CYS A 175 -6.43 8.91 -23.70
CA CYS A 175 -7.61 9.48 -24.35
C CYS A 175 -8.85 8.58 -24.24
N TYR A 176 -8.69 7.26 -24.40
CA TYR A 176 -9.79 6.32 -24.17
C TYR A 176 -10.28 6.34 -22.71
N ALA A 177 -9.36 6.42 -21.74
CA ALA A 177 -9.71 6.47 -20.32
C ALA A 177 -10.46 7.76 -19.93
N GLU A 178 -10.09 8.91 -20.49
CA GLU A 178 -10.79 10.18 -20.26
C GLU A 178 -12.16 10.21 -20.93
N GLU A 179 -12.26 9.63 -22.13
CA GLU A 179 -13.49 9.64 -22.90
C GLU A 179 -14.55 8.67 -22.35
N LYS A 180 -14.13 7.60 -21.66
CA LYS A 180 -15.02 6.58 -21.09
C LYS A 180 -16.18 7.18 -20.29
N GLN A 181 -15.92 8.16 -19.43
CA GLN A 181 -16.98 8.78 -18.61
C GLN A 181 -17.96 9.61 -19.43
N THR A 182 -17.47 10.32 -20.45
CA THR A 182 -18.29 11.13 -21.35
C THR A 182 -19.23 10.25 -22.18
N THR A 183 -18.71 9.15 -22.76
CA THR A 183 -19.51 8.16 -23.49
C THR A 183 -20.63 7.59 -22.61
N VAL A 184 -20.30 7.19 -21.38
CA VAL A 184 -21.30 6.62 -20.44
C VAL A 184 -22.39 7.63 -20.11
N GLN A 185 -22.04 8.89 -19.88
CA GLN A 185 -22.99 9.95 -19.57
C GLN A 185 -23.94 10.22 -20.74
N LEU A 186 -23.40 10.41 -21.94
CA LEU A 186 -24.19 10.68 -23.15
C LEU A 186 -25.12 9.52 -23.48
N LEU A 187 -24.63 8.29 -23.37
CA LEU A 187 -25.43 7.11 -23.68
C LEU A 187 -26.53 6.88 -22.64
N THR A 188 -26.22 7.05 -21.36
CA THR A 188 -27.21 6.98 -20.27
C THR A 188 -28.30 8.04 -20.44
N GLN A 189 -27.92 9.26 -20.81
CA GLN A 189 -28.86 10.34 -21.06
C GLN A 189 -29.77 10.00 -22.25
N CYS A 190 -29.19 9.59 -23.38
CA CYS A 190 -29.96 9.26 -24.58
C CYS A 190 -30.93 8.09 -24.34
N TYR A 191 -30.48 7.03 -23.67
CA TYR A 191 -31.35 5.90 -23.31
C TYR A 191 -32.50 6.33 -22.42
N ARG A 192 -32.26 7.19 -21.42
CA ARG A 192 -33.34 7.72 -20.56
C ARG A 192 -34.41 8.44 -21.37
N GLU A 193 -34.00 9.23 -22.37
CA GLU A 193 -34.89 10.02 -23.22
C GLU A 193 -35.62 9.19 -24.28
N LYS A 194 -35.02 8.06 -24.72
CA LYS A 194 -35.51 7.25 -25.85
C LYS A 194 -36.22 5.96 -25.47
N ILE A 195 -36.02 5.43 -24.27
CA ILE A 195 -36.74 4.25 -23.79
C ILE A 195 -38.25 4.59 -23.70
N PRO A 196 -39.16 3.76 -24.25
CA PRO A 196 -40.60 3.97 -24.13
C PRO A 196 -41.07 4.12 -22.67
N GLU A 197 -42.03 5.03 -22.42
CA GLU A 197 -42.54 5.29 -21.06
C GLU A 197 -43.17 4.07 -20.38
N ASP A 198 -43.68 3.12 -21.17
CA ASP A 198 -44.28 1.86 -20.73
C ASP A 198 -43.28 0.73 -20.51
N SER A 199 -41.98 1.00 -20.69
CA SER A 199 -40.92 0.02 -20.56
C SER A 199 -40.47 -0.17 -19.11
N ILE A 200 -40.20 -1.41 -18.71
CA ILE A 200 -39.64 -1.75 -17.39
C ILE A 200 -38.30 -1.05 -17.11
N TRP A 201 -37.58 -0.66 -18.16
CA TRP A 201 -36.30 0.04 -18.04
C TRP A 201 -36.46 1.48 -17.56
N GLN A 202 -37.66 2.06 -17.57
CA GLN A 202 -37.95 3.39 -17.01
C GLN A 202 -38.06 3.42 -15.48
N LEU A 203 -37.98 2.26 -14.81
CA LEU A 203 -37.89 2.21 -13.35
C LEU A 203 -36.59 2.88 -12.88
N SER A 204 -36.67 3.70 -11.84
CA SER A 204 -35.55 4.56 -11.44
C SER A 204 -34.30 3.77 -11.03
N PHE A 205 -34.48 2.57 -10.47
CA PHE A 205 -33.36 1.68 -10.15
C PHE A 205 -32.77 1.00 -11.39
N MET A 206 -33.58 0.67 -12.40
CA MET A 206 -33.07 0.11 -13.67
C MET A 206 -32.24 1.13 -14.44
N GLN A 207 -32.62 2.41 -14.39
CA GLN A 207 -31.81 3.50 -14.94
C GLN A 207 -30.44 3.62 -14.28
N LYS A 208 -30.33 3.31 -12.98
CA LYS A 208 -29.03 3.27 -12.26
C LYS A 208 -28.20 2.07 -12.69
N GLU A 209 -28.82 0.90 -12.85
CA GLU A 209 -28.15 -0.31 -13.33
C GLU A 209 -27.61 -0.12 -14.75
N ILE A 210 -28.41 0.46 -15.67
CA ILE A 210 -27.96 0.80 -17.03
C ILE A 210 -26.68 1.65 -17.00
N ALA A 211 -26.67 2.71 -16.18
CA ALA A 211 -25.49 3.56 -16.03
C ALA A 211 -24.26 2.79 -15.50
N HIS A 212 -24.47 1.85 -14.56
CA HIS A 212 -23.42 1.02 -14.01
C HIS A 212 -22.81 0.08 -15.06
N ILE A 213 -23.63 -0.58 -15.87
CA ILE A 213 -23.18 -1.52 -16.91
C ILE A 213 -22.39 -0.82 -17.99
N LEU A 214 -22.88 0.34 -18.44
CA LEU A 214 -22.19 1.16 -19.42
C LEU A 214 -20.82 1.61 -18.89
N GLY A 215 -20.68 1.83 -17.57
CA GLY A 215 -19.43 2.22 -16.91
C GLY A 215 -18.39 1.10 -16.73
N ASP A 216 -18.83 -0.13 -16.47
CA ASP A 216 -17.94 -1.25 -16.11
C ASP A 216 -17.59 -2.17 -17.29
N ALA A 217 -18.47 -2.33 -18.27
CA ALA A 217 -18.26 -3.27 -19.38
C ALA A 217 -17.34 -2.67 -20.45
N ASP A 218 -16.02 -2.82 -20.29
CA ASP A 218 -15.08 -2.43 -21.35
C ASP A 218 -14.98 -3.54 -22.41
N TYR A 219 -15.97 -3.57 -23.31
CA TYR A 219 -16.03 -4.49 -24.44
C TYR A 219 -14.77 -4.41 -25.33
N ASN A 220 -14.01 -3.31 -25.24
CA ASN A 220 -12.78 -3.11 -26.00
C ASN A 220 -11.59 -3.90 -25.43
N GLU A 221 -11.65 -4.36 -24.19
CA GLU A 221 -10.59 -5.17 -23.57
C GLU A 221 -10.70 -6.66 -23.93
N LEU A 222 -11.84 -7.10 -24.50
CA LEU A 222 -12.06 -8.48 -24.89
C LEU A 222 -11.24 -8.86 -26.13
N SER A 223 -10.61 -10.04 -26.08
CA SER A 223 -9.95 -10.61 -27.24
C SER A 223 -10.94 -10.90 -28.38
N MET A 224 -10.49 -10.85 -29.64
CA MET A 224 -11.33 -11.19 -30.80
C MET A 224 -11.95 -12.59 -30.70
N GLN A 225 -11.23 -13.56 -30.14
CA GLN A 225 -11.73 -14.92 -29.93
C GLN A 225 -12.86 -14.97 -28.90
N THR A 226 -12.73 -14.16 -27.83
CA THR A 226 -13.77 -14.02 -26.79
C THR A 226 -15.02 -13.36 -27.36
N LYS A 227 -14.86 -12.31 -28.18
CA LYS A 227 -15.97 -11.64 -28.88
C LYS A 227 -16.73 -12.59 -29.81
N TYR A 228 -16.01 -13.40 -30.58
CA TYR A 228 -16.62 -14.42 -31.44
C TYR A 228 -17.42 -15.47 -30.65
N THR A 229 -16.88 -15.90 -29.50
CA THR A 229 -17.55 -16.89 -28.62
C THR A 229 -18.85 -16.32 -28.04
N LEU A 230 -18.83 -15.04 -27.63
CA LEU A 230 -20.02 -14.33 -27.16
C LEU A 230 -21.07 -14.20 -28.26
N ASP A 231 -20.68 -13.74 -29.45
CA ASP A 231 -21.57 -13.57 -30.60
C ASP A 231 -22.28 -14.87 -30.99
N ALA A 232 -21.55 -15.99 -31.03
CA ALA A 232 -22.13 -17.31 -31.30
C ALA A 232 -23.18 -17.71 -30.25
N CYS A 233 -22.89 -17.50 -28.97
CA CYS A 233 -23.81 -17.81 -27.87
C CYS A 233 -25.09 -16.95 -27.93
N LEU A 234 -24.94 -15.65 -28.20
CA LEU A 234 -26.07 -14.73 -28.31
C LEU A 234 -26.95 -15.05 -29.53
N LYS A 235 -26.34 -15.35 -30.68
CA LYS A 235 -27.06 -15.74 -31.91
C LYS A 235 -27.90 -17.00 -31.71
N GLU A 236 -27.35 -18.01 -31.05
CA GLU A 236 -28.09 -19.23 -30.72
C GLU A 236 -29.24 -18.95 -29.75
N THR A 237 -28.96 -18.19 -28.69
CA THR A 237 -29.93 -17.88 -27.62
C THR A 237 -31.11 -17.03 -28.12
N LEU A 238 -30.84 -16.09 -29.01
CA LEU A 238 -31.82 -15.15 -29.53
C LEU A 238 -32.52 -15.63 -30.80
N ALA A 239 -32.17 -16.83 -31.31
CA ALA A 239 -32.78 -17.39 -32.51
C ALA A 239 -34.32 -17.46 -32.40
N GLY A 240 -35.00 -17.00 -33.45
CA GLY A 240 -36.47 -17.04 -33.56
C GLY A 240 -37.23 -16.05 -32.67
N GLU A 241 -36.55 -15.12 -31.99
CA GLU A 241 -37.22 -14.06 -31.22
C GLU A 241 -37.82 -13.01 -32.17
N LYS A 242 -39.08 -12.59 -31.91
CA LYS A 242 -39.83 -11.66 -32.77
C LYS A 242 -40.45 -10.47 -32.03
N ASN A 243 -40.31 -10.37 -30.70
CA ASN A 243 -40.99 -9.36 -29.87
C ASN A 243 -40.03 -8.54 -29.00
N ASP A 244 -40.44 -7.32 -28.66
CA ASP A 244 -39.71 -6.33 -27.84
C ASP A 244 -39.42 -6.72 -26.39
N THR A 245 -39.95 -7.86 -25.93
CA THR A 245 -39.75 -8.34 -24.55
C THR A 245 -39.20 -9.76 -24.58
N ILE A 246 -37.88 -9.86 -24.39
CA ILE A 246 -37.16 -11.13 -24.25
C ILE A 246 -37.78 -11.92 -23.08
N ASP A 247 -38.21 -13.16 -23.34
CA ASP A 247 -38.70 -14.09 -22.32
C ASP A 247 -37.68 -14.26 -21.18
N THR A 248 -38.17 -14.40 -19.95
CA THR A 248 -37.38 -14.66 -18.73
C THR A 248 -36.35 -15.78 -18.89
N LYS A 249 -36.67 -16.85 -19.64
CA LYS A 249 -35.73 -17.94 -19.94
C LYS A 249 -34.60 -17.51 -20.88
N LYS A 250 -34.92 -16.67 -21.87
CA LYS A 250 -33.92 -16.12 -22.79
C LYS A 250 -33.07 -15.06 -22.09
N GLN A 251 -33.62 -14.25 -21.20
CA GLN A 251 -32.82 -13.32 -20.37
C GLN A 251 -31.80 -14.07 -19.50
N GLU A 252 -32.18 -15.21 -18.93
CA GLU A 252 -31.26 -16.07 -18.17
C GLU A 252 -30.18 -16.69 -19.05
N ALA A 253 -30.52 -17.14 -20.26
CA ALA A 253 -29.55 -17.66 -21.22
C ALA A 253 -28.59 -16.56 -21.74
N VAL A 254 -29.10 -15.35 -21.99
CA VAL A 254 -28.29 -14.17 -22.35
C VAL A 254 -27.34 -13.81 -21.20
N ALA A 255 -27.82 -13.81 -19.96
CA ALA A 255 -26.98 -13.60 -18.79
C ALA A 255 -25.84 -14.63 -18.71
N ALA A 256 -26.13 -15.91 -18.98
CA ALA A 256 -25.12 -16.96 -19.03
C ALA A 256 -24.07 -16.73 -20.13
N CYS A 257 -24.48 -16.27 -21.33
CA CYS A 257 -23.56 -15.93 -22.40
C CYS A 257 -22.53 -14.86 -21.98
N TYR A 258 -22.99 -13.81 -21.28
CA TYR A 258 -22.10 -12.75 -20.79
C TYR A 258 -21.20 -13.21 -19.64
N ALA A 259 -21.72 -14.01 -18.69
CA ALA A 259 -20.93 -14.56 -17.59
C ALA A 259 -19.79 -15.47 -18.10
N ASN A 260 -20.07 -16.29 -19.13
CA ASN A 260 -19.08 -17.21 -19.71
C ASN A 260 -17.85 -16.50 -20.33
N VAL A 261 -17.99 -15.23 -20.69
CA VAL A 261 -16.89 -14.42 -21.25
C VAL A 261 -16.30 -13.42 -20.26
N GLY A 262 -16.68 -13.51 -18.98
CA GLY A 262 -16.20 -12.63 -17.91
C GLY A 262 -16.82 -11.23 -17.90
N LEU A 263 -17.95 -11.02 -18.59
CA LEU A 263 -18.73 -9.80 -18.54
C LEU A 263 -19.81 -9.90 -17.45
N ASP A 264 -19.39 -10.11 -16.20
CA ASP A 264 -20.27 -10.40 -15.07
C ASP A 264 -21.25 -9.27 -14.74
N THR A 265 -20.89 -8.01 -15.02
CA THR A 265 -21.76 -6.85 -14.82
C THR A 265 -22.92 -6.83 -15.81
N VAL A 266 -22.66 -7.20 -17.06
CA VAL A 266 -23.70 -7.36 -18.08
C VAL A 266 -24.56 -8.59 -17.77
N ALA A 267 -23.96 -9.68 -17.31
CA ALA A 267 -24.70 -10.86 -16.87
C ALA A 267 -25.63 -10.55 -15.68
N ALA A 268 -25.14 -9.78 -14.70
CA ALA A 268 -25.91 -9.33 -13.55
C ALA A 268 -27.10 -8.48 -13.99
N PHE A 269 -26.94 -7.60 -14.99
CA PHE A 269 -28.05 -6.82 -15.54
C PHE A 269 -29.18 -7.68 -16.07
N PHE A 270 -28.90 -8.64 -16.94
CA PHE A 270 -29.93 -9.50 -17.51
C PHE A 270 -30.59 -10.38 -16.43
N THR A 271 -29.83 -10.76 -15.39
CA THR A 271 -30.38 -11.45 -14.21
C THR A 271 -31.31 -10.54 -13.39
N THR A 272 -30.93 -9.28 -13.16
CA THR A 272 -31.76 -8.28 -12.49
C THR A 272 -33.01 -7.97 -13.28
N SER A 273 -32.89 -7.86 -14.61
CA SER A 273 -33.99 -7.61 -15.55
C SER A 273 -35.04 -8.71 -15.48
N LYS A 274 -34.61 -9.98 -15.42
CA LYS A 274 -35.50 -11.12 -15.20
C LYS A 274 -36.26 -10.97 -13.89
N ALA A 275 -35.56 -10.66 -12.80
CA ALA A 275 -36.20 -10.44 -11.51
C ALA A 275 -37.18 -9.27 -11.53
N VAL A 276 -36.89 -8.20 -12.28
CA VAL A 276 -37.80 -7.06 -12.47
C VAL A 276 -39.07 -7.49 -13.19
N VAL A 277 -38.96 -8.24 -14.28
CA VAL A 277 -40.13 -8.76 -15.02
C VAL A 277 -40.99 -9.63 -14.11
N ASP A 278 -40.37 -10.54 -13.35
CA ASP A 278 -41.08 -11.42 -12.41
C ASP A 278 -41.79 -10.63 -11.31
N CYS A 279 -41.10 -9.68 -10.68
CA CYS A 279 -41.64 -8.86 -9.59
C CYS A 279 -42.73 -7.89 -10.09
N ALA A 280 -42.54 -7.26 -11.25
CA ALA A 280 -43.56 -6.43 -11.88
C ALA A 280 -44.79 -7.25 -12.28
N GLY A 281 -44.60 -8.48 -12.77
CA GLY A 281 -45.70 -9.41 -13.05
C GLY A 281 -46.49 -9.85 -11.81
N GLU A 282 -45.86 -9.92 -10.64
CA GLU A 282 -46.56 -10.14 -9.36
C GLU A 282 -47.45 -8.95 -8.98
N VAL A 283 -46.93 -7.72 -9.09
CA VAL A 283 -47.69 -6.50 -8.80
C VAL A 283 -48.84 -6.30 -9.80
N ALA A 284 -48.59 -6.53 -11.08
CA ALA A 284 -49.61 -6.43 -12.13
C ALA A 284 -50.79 -7.36 -11.83
N ARG A 285 -50.52 -8.62 -11.47
CA ARG A 285 -51.55 -9.58 -11.06
C ARG A 285 -52.29 -9.15 -9.79
N GLY A 286 -51.57 -8.60 -8.80
CA GLY A 286 -52.18 -8.06 -7.57
C GLY A 286 -53.13 -6.89 -7.83
N ARG A 287 -52.87 -6.10 -8.87
CA ARG A 287 -53.74 -4.99 -9.33
C ARG A 287 -54.78 -5.38 -10.38
N GLY A 288 -54.85 -6.66 -10.77
CA GLY A 288 -55.77 -7.16 -11.80
C GLY A 288 -55.45 -6.69 -13.23
N LEU A 289 -54.21 -6.28 -13.49
CA LEU A 289 -53.73 -5.85 -14.80
C LEU A 289 -53.33 -7.06 -15.66
N THR A 290 -53.57 -6.97 -16.97
CA THR A 290 -53.29 -8.04 -17.95
C THR A 290 -51.85 -8.05 -18.45
N ASP A 291 -51.16 -6.93 -18.34
CA ASP A 291 -49.81 -6.74 -18.87
C ASP A 291 -48.99 -5.80 -17.98
N ILE A 292 -47.67 -5.97 -18.09
CA ILE A 292 -46.70 -5.19 -17.31
C ILE A 292 -46.58 -3.75 -17.85
N LYS A 293 -46.82 -3.52 -19.15
CA LYS A 293 -46.72 -2.19 -19.77
C LYS A 293 -47.69 -1.19 -19.11
N THR A 294 -48.94 -1.61 -18.90
CA THR A 294 -49.98 -0.84 -18.21
C THR A 294 -49.64 -0.63 -16.74
N LEU A 295 -48.98 -1.59 -16.08
CA LEU A 295 -48.48 -1.39 -14.72
C LEU A 295 -47.44 -0.28 -14.71
N ILE A 296 -46.47 -0.31 -15.62
CA ILE A 296 -45.38 0.68 -15.65
C ILE A 296 -45.95 2.09 -15.83
N THR A 297 -46.88 2.33 -16.75
CA THR A 297 -47.44 3.68 -16.94
C THR A 297 -48.37 4.14 -15.82
N SER A 298 -49.01 3.21 -15.10
CA SER A 298 -49.96 3.51 -14.01
C SER A 298 -49.42 3.26 -12.59
N ARG A 299 -48.10 3.09 -12.46
CA ARG A 299 -47.44 2.73 -11.19
C ARG A 299 -47.47 3.86 -10.17
N THR A 300 -47.59 3.49 -8.90
CA THR A 300 -47.42 4.39 -7.76
C THR A 300 -46.01 4.27 -7.17
N ALA A 301 -45.62 5.21 -6.30
CA ALA A 301 -44.34 5.11 -5.58
C ALA A 301 -44.24 3.85 -4.70
N GLU A 302 -45.38 3.34 -4.22
CA GLU A 302 -45.47 2.10 -3.44
C GLU A 302 -45.19 0.87 -4.31
N ASP A 303 -45.75 0.83 -5.53
CA ASP A 303 -45.48 -0.24 -6.50
C ASP A 303 -43.99 -0.29 -6.84
N GLU A 304 -43.36 0.87 -7.07
CA GLU A 304 -41.94 0.95 -7.39
C GLU A 304 -41.06 0.48 -6.22
N SER A 305 -41.40 0.87 -4.98
CA SER A 305 -40.68 0.40 -3.79
C SER A 305 -40.83 -1.10 -3.56
N TYR A 306 -42.01 -1.67 -3.82
CA TYR A 306 -42.23 -3.12 -3.73
C TYR A 306 -41.40 -3.87 -4.77
N ILE A 307 -41.41 -3.41 -6.03
CA ILE A 307 -40.63 -4.03 -7.11
C ILE A 307 -39.15 -4.01 -6.74
N GLU A 308 -38.62 -2.89 -6.26
CA GLU A 308 -37.23 -2.76 -5.84
C GLU A 308 -36.87 -3.77 -4.72
N GLN A 309 -37.69 -3.88 -3.67
CA GLN A 309 -37.44 -4.83 -2.57
C GLN A 309 -37.55 -6.29 -3.02
N CYS A 310 -38.51 -6.61 -3.88
CA CYS A 310 -38.69 -7.94 -4.46
C CYS A 310 -37.47 -8.34 -5.29
N VAL A 311 -36.97 -7.41 -6.12
CA VAL A 311 -35.76 -7.62 -6.93
C VAL A 311 -34.57 -7.88 -6.03
N ILE A 312 -34.31 -7.02 -5.02
CA ILE A 312 -33.20 -7.22 -4.06
C ILE A 312 -33.26 -8.60 -3.40
N LYS A 313 -34.46 -9.04 -2.99
CA LYS A 313 -34.63 -10.35 -2.36
C LYS A 313 -34.32 -11.51 -3.31
N LYS A 314 -34.71 -11.41 -4.58
CA LYS A 314 -34.49 -12.46 -5.59
C LYS A 314 -33.04 -12.47 -6.12
N THR A 315 -32.38 -11.32 -6.17
CA THR A 315 -31.01 -11.20 -6.69
C THR A 315 -29.93 -11.25 -5.61
N ALA A 316 -30.25 -11.07 -4.32
CA ALA A 316 -29.29 -11.11 -3.21
C ALA A 316 -28.33 -12.33 -3.21
N PRO A 317 -28.76 -13.57 -3.49
CA PRO A 317 -27.84 -14.72 -3.56
C PRO A 317 -26.84 -14.62 -4.73
N VAL A 318 -27.26 -14.04 -5.85
CA VAL A 318 -26.44 -13.85 -7.07
C VAL A 318 -25.51 -12.65 -6.90
N ILE A 319 -26.01 -11.57 -6.29
CA ILE A 319 -25.22 -10.39 -5.93
C ILE A 319 -24.12 -10.81 -4.96
N LEU A 320 -24.37 -11.66 -3.96
CA LEU A 320 -23.30 -12.19 -3.09
C LEU A 320 -22.25 -13.04 -3.85
N GLY A 321 -22.64 -13.73 -4.92
CA GLY A 321 -21.75 -14.53 -5.77
C GLY A 321 -20.88 -13.71 -6.72
N ILE A 322 -21.44 -12.67 -7.34
CA ILE A 322 -20.72 -11.75 -8.25
C ILE A 322 -19.96 -10.68 -7.44
N ALA A 323 -20.52 -10.27 -6.29
CA ALA A 323 -19.85 -9.41 -5.31
C ALA A 323 -18.57 -10.01 -4.77
N ALA A 324 -18.51 -11.34 -4.64
CA ALA A 324 -17.33 -12.03 -4.15
C ALA A 324 -16.10 -11.82 -5.06
N VAL A 325 -16.30 -11.39 -6.32
CA VAL A 325 -15.21 -11.15 -7.26
C VAL A 325 -14.78 -9.67 -7.29
N ASN A 326 -15.63 -8.71 -6.94
CA ASN A 326 -15.25 -7.28 -7.06
C ASN A 326 -15.73 -6.31 -5.97
N ILE A 327 -16.26 -6.77 -4.83
CA ILE A 327 -16.79 -5.85 -3.83
C ILE A 327 -15.74 -5.42 -2.78
N PRO A 328 -15.72 -4.13 -2.37
CA PRO A 328 -14.92 -3.47 -1.32
C PRO A 328 -14.76 -4.15 0.05
N PHE A 329 -15.14 -5.41 0.21
CA PHE A 329 -14.92 -6.20 1.41
C PHE A 329 -13.48 -6.70 1.58
N VAL A 330 -12.76 -6.94 0.47
CA VAL A 330 -11.31 -7.19 0.55
C VAL A 330 -10.59 -5.93 1.03
N ALA A 331 -10.98 -4.75 0.55
CA ALA A 331 -10.46 -3.50 1.08
C ALA A 331 -10.83 -3.36 2.56
N GLY A 332 -12.08 -3.50 2.99
CA GLY A 332 -12.46 -3.35 4.40
C GLY A 332 -11.70 -4.26 5.37
N PHE A 333 -11.65 -5.58 5.12
CA PHE A 333 -11.02 -6.53 6.04
C PHE A 333 -9.50 -6.60 5.87
N ALA A 334 -8.97 -6.50 4.65
CA ALA A 334 -7.52 -6.42 4.44
C ALA A 334 -6.96 -5.07 4.92
N GLN A 335 -7.70 -3.96 4.77
CA GLN A 335 -7.35 -2.69 5.42
C GLN A 335 -7.46 -2.81 6.93
N VAL A 336 -8.53 -3.39 7.50
CA VAL A 336 -8.63 -3.61 8.95
C VAL A 336 -7.49 -4.49 9.46
N LEU A 337 -7.05 -5.51 8.72
CA LEU A 337 -5.87 -6.32 9.04
C LEU A 337 -4.55 -5.54 8.88
N LEU A 338 -4.40 -4.73 7.83
CA LEU A 338 -3.30 -3.78 7.66
C LEU A 338 -3.32 -2.68 8.73
N TYR A 339 -4.46 -2.37 9.35
CA TYR A 339 -4.57 -1.38 10.42
C TYR A 339 -4.36 -2.00 11.81
N LEU A 340 -4.84 -3.22 12.02
CA LEU A 340 -4.44 -4.10 13.13
C LEU A 340 -2.93 -4.38 13.10
N GLN A 341 -2.29 -4.39 11.93
CA GLN A 341 -0.82 -4.48 11.85
C GLN A 341 -0.13 -3.33 12.60
N PHE A 342 -0.73 -2.13 12.64
CA PHE A 342 -0.19 -0.99 13.40
C PHE A 342 -0.53 -1.07 14.90
N LEU A 343 -1.48 -1.90 15.31
CA LEU A 343 -1.65 -2.32 16.70
C LEU A 343 -0.54 -3.31 17.12
N ILE A 344 -0.01 -4.10 16.18
CA ILE A 344 1.10 -5.05 16.41
C ILE A 344 2.47 -4.35 16.50
N THR A 345 2.64 -3.17 15.90
CA THR A 345 3.92 -2.42 16.00
C THR A 345 4.12 -1.75 17.36
N GLN A 346 3.07 -1.38 18.08
CA GLN A 346 3.19 -0.71 19.39
C GLN A 346 3.81 -1.61 20.50
N PRO A 347 3.53 -2.93 20.54
CA PRO A 347 4.29 -3.90 21.33
C PRO A 347 5.81 -3.90 21.08
N LEU A 348 6.32 -3.40 19.95
CA LEU A 348 7.78 -3.27 19.73
C LEU A 348 8.45 -2.34 20.76
N LEU A 349 7.69 -1.42 21.39
CA LEU A 349 8.18 -0.60 22.51
C LEU A 349 8.53 -1.44 23.74
N LEU A 350 7.95 -2.63 23.89
CA LEU A 350 8.22 -3.56 24.98
C LEU A 350 9.53 -4.32 24.82
N LEU A 351 10.11 -4.37 23.60
CA LEU A 351 11.43 -5.00 23.34
C LEU A 351 12.61 -4.19 23.92
N ARG A 352 12.36 -3.22 24.79
CA ARG A 352 13.38 -2.35 25.38
C ARG A 352 14.32 -3.15 26.29
N GLY A 353 15.63 -3.01 26.06
CA GLY A 353 16.64 -3.47 27.00
C GLY A 353 16.70 -2.56 28.23
N SER A 354 16.91 -3.15 29.41
CA SER A 354 17.02 -2.44 30.69
C SER A 354 18.02 -1.28 30.60
N ARG A 355 17.65 -0.11 31.11
CA ARG A 355 18.59 1.01 31.34
C ARG A 355 18.95 1.01 32.82
N SER A 356 20.24 0.92 33.07
CA SER A 356 20.87 0.73 34.36
C SER A 356 21.68 2.01 34.65
N SER A 357 21.54 2.62 35.83
CA SER A 357 22.27 3.84 36.28
C SER A 357 23.72 3.56 36.70
N TRP A 358 24.44 2.81 35.89
CA TRP A 358 25.79 2.38 36.17
C TRP A 358 26.74 3.01 35.17
N GLY A 359 27.92 3.37 35.66
CA GLY A 359 29.07 3.49 34.80
C GLY A 359 29.28 2.15 34.11
N ARG A 360 29.53 2.17 32.82
CA ARG A 360 29.79 0.96 32.05
C ARG A 360 31.11 1.07 31.37
N VAL A 361 31.95 0.07 31.58
CA VAL A 361 33.09 -0.16 30.73
C VAL A 361 32.58 -0.87 29.50
N LEU A 362 32.76 -0.23 28.35
CA LEU A 362 32.24 -0.67 27.07
C LEU A 362 33.39 -0.85 26.11
N ASP A 363 33.27 -1.81 25.22
CA ASP A 363 34.12 -1.86 24.05
C ASP A 363 33.70 -0.72 23.11
N ALA A 364 34.68 0.12 22.75
CA ALA A 364 34.49 1.30 21.92
C ALA A 364 33.97 0.97 20.51
N LEU A 365 34.19 -0.27 20.05
CA LEU A 365 33.84 -0.77 18.72
C LEU A 365 32.48 -1.47 18.72
N SER A 366 32.24 -2.44 19.62
CA SER A 366 30.93 -3.14 19.72
C SER A 366 29.86 -2.34 20.46
N GLY A 367 30.25 -1.48 21.40
CA GLY A 367 29.36 -0.94 22.42
C GLY A 367 28.83 -2.00 23.40
N ASP A 368 29.39 -3.21 23.39
CA ASP A 368 29.07 -4.27 24.34
C ASP A 368 29.84 -4.07 25.65
N PRO A 369 29.25 -4.53 26.77
CA PRO A 369 29.88 -4.38 28.07
C PRO A 369 31.12 -5.26 28.21
N ILE A 370 32.19 -4.69 28.77
CA ILE A 370 33.42 -5.40 29.09
C ILE A 370 33.36 -5.83 30.56
N ASP A 371 33.31 -7.14 30.77
CA ASP A 371 33.39 -7.71 32.12
C ASP A 371 34.82 -7.73 32.65
N LEU A 372 34.97 -7.88 33.96
CA LEU A 372 36.25 -8.04 34.65
C LEU A 372 37.29 -6.96 34.28
N SER A 373 36.83 -5.73 34.01
CA SER A 373 37.69 -4.57 33.82
C SER A 373 37.94 -3.90 35.17
N ALA A 374 39.21 -3.58 35.46
CA ALA A 374 39.59 -2.87 36.66
C ALA A 374 39.41 -1.37 36.44
N VAL A 375 38.47 -0.76 37.17
CA VAL A 375 38.21 0.68 37.17
C VAL A 375 38.75 1.27 38.47
N ARG A 376 39.55 2.33 38.35
CA ARG A 376 40.22 3.01 39.46
C ARG A 376 39.74 4.45 39.53
N LEU A 377 39.29 4.87 40.71
CA LEU A 377 39.03 6.28 41.01
C LEU A 377 40.27 6.88 41.66
N ILE A 378 40.78 7.97 41.08
CA ILE A 378 41.99 8.64 41.51
C ILE A 378 41.61 10.06 41.96
N ASP A 379 42.08 10.44 43.15
CA ASP A 379 42.02 11.81 43.66
C ASP A 379 43.03 12.65 42.87
N GLU A 380 42.56 13.67 42.15
CA GLU A 380 43.41 14.46 41.25
C GLU A 380 44.35 15.37 42.05
N GLU A 381 43.94 15.85 43.22
CA GLU A 381 44.76 16.73 44.06
C GLU A 381 45.89 15.94 44.74
N LYS A 382 45.59 14.72 45.18
CA LYS A 382 46.55 13.87 45.91
C LYS A 382 47.29 12.87 45.03
N ASN A 383 46.84 12.71 43.78
CA ASN A 383 47.28 11.69 42.82
C ASN A 383 47.31 10.27 43.42
N GLN A 384 46.32 9.96 44.27
CA GLN A 384 46.22 8.69 44.97
C GLN A 384 44.97 7.92 44.51
N ILE A 385 45.11 6.59 44.40
CA ILE A 385 43.97 5.72 44.11
C ILE A 385 43.09 5.64 45.35
N LEU A 386 41.93 6.28 45.30
CA LEU A 386 40.92 6.23 46.36
C LEU A 386 40.27 4.85 46.43
N ARG A 387 39.95 4.28 45.27
CA ARG A 387 39.25 3.01 45.18
C ARG A 387 39.44 2.34 43.83
N SER A 388 39.49 1.00 43.84
CA SER A 388 39.43 0.18 42.63
C SER A 388 38.24 -0.79 42.70
N ILE A 389 37.52 -0.96 41.59
CA ILE A 389 36.40 -1.89 41.44
C ILE A 389 36.60 -2.68 40.16
N VAL A 390 36.23 -3.95 40.17
CA VAL A 390 36.19 -4.80 38.97
C VAL A 390 34.76 -4.85 38.44
N THR A 391 34.57 -4.63 37.13
CA THR A 391 33.25 -4.65 36.51
C THR A 391 32.62 -6.05 36.53
N ASN A 392 31.29 -6.09 36.64
CA ASN A 392 30.52 -7.35 36.57
C ASN A 392 30.37 -7.84 35.10
N LYS A 393 29.65 -8.96 34.89
CA LYS A 393 29.34 -9.50 33.53
C LYS A 393 28.66 -8.50 32.57
N LYS A 394 28.07 -7.43 33.08
CA LYS A 394 27.42 -6.35 32.31
C LYS A 394 28.30 -5.10 32.20
N GLY A 395 29.58 -5.20 32.56
CA GLY A 395 30.52 -4.09 32.50
C GLY A 395 30.21 -2.96 33.47
N GLU A 396 29.30 -3.17 34.43
CA GLU A 396 28.77 -2.13 35.30
C GLU A 396 29.70 -1.87 36.49
N TYR A 397 29.84 -0.59 36.84
CA TYR A 397 30.53 -0.07 38.03
C TYR A 397 29.89 1.25 38.48
N PHE A 398 30.21 1.68 39.69
CA PHE A 398 30.03 3.07 40.11
C PHE A 398 30.93 3.40 41.29
N PHE A 399 31.19 4.69 41.51
CA PHE A 399 31.80 5.17 42.75
C PHE A 399 30.92 6.20 43.46
N LEU A 400 31.10 6.29 44.78
CA LEU A 400 30.48 7.29 45.64
C LEU A 400 31.59 8.05 46.40
N PRO A 401 32.42 8.86 45.72
CA PRO A 401 33.42 9.65 46.39
C PRO A 401 32.81 10.83 47.16
N PRO A 402 33.53 11.37 48.16
CA PRO A 402 33.19 12.66 48.75
C PRO A 402 33.36 13.80 47.72
N ARG A 403 33.01 15.03 48.12
CA ARG A 403 33.23 16.22 47.27
C ARG A 403 34.73 16.42 47.01
N GLY A 404 35.09 16.67 45.76
CA GLY A 404 36.47 16.85 45.33
C GLY A 404 36.62 16.69 43.81
N THR A 405 37.86 16.79 43.34
CA THR A 405 38.22 16.60 41.94
C THR A 405 38.81 15.22 41.72
N TYR A 406 38.23 14.46 40.81
CA TYR A 406 38.64 13.08 40.55
C TYR A 406 38.87 12.82 39.06
N ARG A 407 39.68 11.80 38.79
CA ARG A 407 39.69 11.12 37.49
C ARG A 407 39.45 9.62 37.64
N VAL A 408 38.96 8.99 36.58
CA VAL A 408 38.74 7.54 36.53
C VAL A 408 39.65 6.92 35.47
N GLU A 409 40.25 5.80 35.78
CA GLU A 409 41.06 5.02 34.84
C GLU A 409 40.51 3.60 34.75
N ALA A 410 40.31 3.08 33.55
CA ALA A 410 39.88 1.70 33.34
C ALA A 410 40.99 0.90 32.64
N SER A 411 41.20 -0.33 33.09
CA SER A 411 42.22 -1.23 32.57
C SER A 411 41.63 -2.63 32.36
N LYS A 412 41.90 -3.22 31.20
CA LYS A 412 41.55 -4.59 30.84
C LYS A 412 42.60 -5.12 29.86
N GLN A 413 43.03 -6.37 30.03
CA GLN A 413 43.97 -7.00 29.10
C GLN A 413 43.37 -7.05 27.69
N GLY A 414 44.14 -6.66 26.68
CA GLY A 414 43.69 -6.61 25.28
C GLY A 414 42.88 -5.37 24.90
N TYR A 415 42.85 -4.36 25.77
CA TYR A 415 42.10 -3.12 25.55
C TYR A 415 42.95 -1.89 25.92
N ALA A 416 42.76 -0.77 25.21
CA ALA A 416 43.46 0.49 25.43
C ALA A 416 42.52 1.58 25.99
N PHE A 417 43.04 2.36 26.94
CA PHE A 417 42.40 3.55 27.52
C PHE A 417 43.39 4.72 27.50
N PRO A 418 42.94 5.96 27.23
CA PRO A 418 41.59 6.34 26.80
C PRO A 418 41.27 5.92 25.37
N SER A 419 39.98 5.73 25.06
CA SER A 419 39.54 5.40 23.70
C SER A 419 39.87 6.52 22.70
N THR A 420 40.61 6.17 21.66
CA THR A 420 40.85 6.97 20.46
C THR A 420 39.68 6.89 19.48
N LEU A 421 38.98 5.75 19.40
CA LEU A 421 37.89 5.50 18.45
C LEU A 421 36.66 6.38 18.68
N LEU A 422 36.37 6.74 19.93
CA LEU A 422 35.18 7.51 20.30
C LEU A 422 35.51 8.95 20.73
N LYS A 423 36.75 9.40 20.52
CA LYS A 423 37.24 10.73 20.94
C LYS A 423 36.29 11.85 20.48
N GLY A 424 35.95 12.76 21.41
CA GLY A 424 35.09 13.92 21.14
C GLY A 424 33.58 13.69 21.32
N LYS A 425 33.13 12.48 21.64
CA LYS A 425 31.70 12.22 21.95
C LYS A 425 31.39 12.54 23.42
N ALA A 426 30.60 13.59 23.66
CA ALA A 426 30.23 14.08 24.99
C ALA A 426 29.54 13.06 25.93
N LEU A 427 29.03 11.94 25.39
CA LEU A 427 28.37 10.88 26.17
C LEU A 427 29.35 9.98 26.95
N TYR A 428 30.63 9.96 26.55
CA TYR A 428 31.64 9.02 27.05
C TYR A 428 32.76 9.75 27.80
N TYR A 429 33.41 9.05 28.71
CA TYR A 429 34.48 9.58 29.54
C TYR A 429 35.85 9.08 29.10
N PHE A 430 36.79 10.01 28.96
CA PHE A 430 38.10 9.79 28.36
C PHE A 430 39.27 10.08 29.30
N GLY A 431 39.04 10.01 30.62
CA GLY A 431 40.11 10.17 31.62
C GLY A 431 40.43 11.60 32.04
N HIS A 432 39.64 12.60 31.64
CA HIS A 432 39.79 13.98 32.11
C HIS A 432 39.33 14.13 33.56
N SER A 433 39.87 15.09 34.31
CA SER A 433 39.38 15.37 35.66
C SER A 433 37.94 15.89 35.63
N PHE A 434 37.19 15.65 36.70
CA PHE A 434 35.85 16.18 36.91
C PHE A 434 35.62 16.50 38.39
N ALA A 435 34.85 17.56 38.65
CA ALA A 435 34.44 17.94 39.98
C ALA A 435 33.19 17.15 40.39
N VAL A 436 33.15 16.76 41.67
CA VAL A 436 31.97 16.18 42.33
C VAL A 436 31.43 17.24 43.28
N ASP A 437 30.41 17.98 42.83
CA ASP A 437 29.91 19.18 43.50
C ASP A 437 28.82 18.87 44.53
N SER A 438 28.00 17.84 44.26
CA SER A 438 26.81 17.54 45.05
C SER A 438 26.96 16.34 45.97
N LYS A 439 26.21 16.39 47.07
CA LYS A 439 26.05 15.32 48.08
C LYS A 439 25.49 14.01 47.48
N GLY A 440 24.85 14.06 46.32
CA GLY A 440 24.16 12.92 45.71
C GLY A 440 24.95 12.21 44.60
N ASP A 441 26.02 12.82 44.09
CA ASP A 441 26.54 12.48 42.77
C ASP A 441 27.23 11.12 42.76
N VAL A 442 26.70 10.22 41.91
CA VAL A 442 27.28 8.93 41.62
C VAL A 442 28.25 9.12 40.46
N VAL A 443 29.48 8.61 40.59
CA VAL A 443 30.40 8.55 39.46
C VAL A 443 30.04 7.31 38.63
N ASP A 444 29.21 7.54 37.61
CA ASP A 444 28.63 6.52 36.72
C ASP A 444 29.02 6.75 35.25
N LYS A 445 30.24 7.25 35.03
CA LYS A 445 30.72 7.60 33.68
C LYS A 445 30.82 6.37 32.76
N HIS A 446 30.34 6.47 31.52
CA HIS A 446 30.57 5.40 30.55
C HIS A 446 32.00 5.48 30.00
N ILE A 447 32.79 4.43 30.21
CA ILE A 447 34.20 4.37 29.82
C ILE A 447 34.36 3.44 28.61
N PRO A 448 34.59 3.98 27.41
CA PRO A 448 34.94 3.15 26.27
C PRO A 448 36.41 2.74 26.32
N LEU A 449 36.67 1.48 25.99
CA LEU A 449 38.00 0.92 25.79
C LEU A 449 38.16 0.45 24.34
N ASP A 450 39.30 0.74 23.72
CA ASP A 450 39.57 0.31 22.35
C ASP A 450 40.13 -1.12 22.36
N PRO A 451 39.49 -2.10 21.68
CA PRO A 451 40.02 -3.46 21.60
C PRO A 451 41.30 -3.48 20.77
N ALA A 452 42.27 -4.29 21.19
CA ALA A 452 43.56 -4.44 20.50
C ALA A 452 43.44 -5.21 19.18
N ALA A 453 42.36 -5.98 18.96
CA ALA A 453 42.03 -6.61 17.68
C ALA A 453 40.56 -7.10 17.62
N GLU A 454 40.08 -7.19 16.37
CA GLU A 454 38.78 -7.63 15.83
C GLU A 454 37.61 -6.64 15.82
N ALA A 455 37.24 -6.31 14.57
CA ALA A 455 36.20 -5.38 14.16
C ALA A 455 34.81 -5.93 14.42
N VAL A 456 34.13 -5.37 15.42
CA VAL A 456 32.73 -5.73 15.66
C VAL A 456 31.89 -5.18 14.51
N SER A 457 30.92 -5.99 14.06
CA SER A 457 29.96 -5.65 13.02
C SER A 457 29.29 -4.29 13.27
N VAL A 458 29.70 -3.29 12.47
CA VAL A 458 29.13 -1.93 12.44
C VAL A 458 27.59 -1.98 12.31
N ARG A 459 27.07 -2.96 11.56
CA ARG A 459 25.63 -3.16 11.35
C ARG A 459 24.89 -3.47 12.65
N ALA A 460 25.43 -4.34 13.50
CA ALA A 460 24.80 -4.72 14.78
C ALA A 460 24.77 -3.53 15.77
N PHE A 461 25.84 -2.74 15.81
CA PHE A 461 25.93 -1.52 16.61
C PHE A 461 24.91 -0.46 16.19
N PHE A 462 24.83 -0.18 14.88
CA PHE A 462 23.85 0.78 14.34
C PHE A 462 22.41 0.33 14.59
N LEU A 463 22.10 -0.97 14.43
CA LEU A 463 20.77 -1.51 14.68
C LEU A 463 20.35 -1.32 16.15
N LYS A 464 21.22 -1.63 17.11
CA LYS A 464 20.96 -1.48 18.56
C LYS A 464 20.73 -0.03 18.96
N LYS A 465 21.49 0.91 18.35
CA LYS A 465 21.38 2.36 18.58
C LYS A 465 20.10 2.96 18.01
N TRP A 466 19.70 2.54 16.81
CA TRP A 466 18.54 3.09 16.10
C TRP A 466 17.22 2.43 16.49
N ARG A 467 17.23 1.19 16.99
CA ARG A 467 16.03 0.41 17.32
C ARG A 467 15.00 1.15 18.15
N TYR A 468 15.40 1.89 19.18
CA TYR A 468 14.46 2.62 20.04
C TYR A 468 13.87 3.86 19.35
N ARG A 469 14.71 4.58 18.58
CA ARG A 469 14.25 5.73 17.80
C ARG A 469 13.28 5.28 16.72
N LEU A 470 13.64 4.22 15.99
CA LEU A 470 12.78 3.57 15.01
C LEU A 470 11.48 3.07 15.65
N ALA A 471 11.53 2.36 16.78
CA ALA A 471 10.33 1.86 17.46
C ALA A 471 9.41 3.00 17.92
N THR A 472 9.97 4.11 18.40
CA THR A 472 9.18 5.30 18.82
C THR A 472 8.54 5.98 17.62
N VAL A 473 9.29 6.15 16.52
CA VAL A 473 8.78 6.71 15.26
C VAL A 473 7.70 5.81 14.66
N LEU A 474 7.96 4.50 14.55
CA LEU A 474 7.01 3.50 14.06
C LEU A 474 5.72 3.46 14.90
N SER A 475 5.83 3.61 16.22
CA SER A 475 4.66 3.64 17.11
C SER A 475 3.84 4.92 16.96
N ALA A 476 4.47 6.04 16.59
CA ALA A 476 3.79 7.30 16.33
C ALA A 476 3.09 7.33 14.96
N LEU A 477 3.50 6.48 14.01
CA LEU A 477 2.84 6.40 12.69
C LEU A 477 1.37 6.01 12.79
N GLY A 478 0.98 5.12 13.72
CA GLY A 478 -0.41 4.69 13.91
C GLY A 478 -1.39 5.83 14.25
N PRO A 479 -1.15 6.63 15.31
CA PRO A 479 -2.02 7.77 15.62
C PRO A 479 -1.95 8.88 14.56
N ILE A 480 -0.79 9.12 13.93
CA ILE A 480 -0.66 10.12 12.85
C ILE A 480 -1.47 9.72 11.62
N SER A 481 -1.40 8.45 11.19
CA SER A 481 -2.18 7.97 10.05
C SER A 481 -3.67 7.98 10.33
N SER A 482 -4.09 7.61 11.55
CA SER A 482 -5.49 7.68 11.98
C SER A 482 -6.03 9.12 11.97
N LEU A 483 -5.20 10.10 12.32
CA LEU A 483 -5.56 11.52 12.29
C LEU A 483 -5.73 12.04 10.85
N ILE A 484 -4.81 11.69 9.94
CA ILE A 484 -4.91 12.03 8.52
C ILE A 484 -6.18 11.42 7.92
N PHE A 485 -6.50 10.17 8.26
CA PHE A 485 -7.70 9.52 7.74
C PHE A 485 -9.00 10.13 8.28
N PHE A 486 -9.05 10.50 9.56
CA PHE A 486 -10.19 11.22 10.13
C PHE A 486 -10.49 12.54 9.42
N PHE A 487 -9.44 13.23 8.93
CA PHE A 487 -9.60 14.45 8.13
C PHE A 487 -10.32 14.20 6.80
N PHE A 488 -10.04 13.09 6.10
CA PHE A 488 -10.71 12.74 4.84
C PHE A 488 -12.07 12.06 5.04
N VAL A 489 -12.24 11.30 6.13
CA VAL A 489 -13.43 10.50 6.41
C VAL A 489 -13.94 10.78 7.84
N PRO A 490 -14.68 11.88 8.05
CA PRO A 490 -15.15 12.27 9.38
C PRO A 490 -16.38 11.46 9.82
N LYS A 491 -16.17 10.15 10.10
CA LYS A 491 -17.20 9.24 10.62
C LYS A 491 -16.91 8.90 12.10
N TRP A 492 -17.96 8.64 12.88
CA TRP A 492 -17.85 8.39 14.33
C TRP A 492 -16.98 7.15 14.67
N TRP A 493 -17.03 6.10 13.86
CA TRP A 493 -16.21 4.90 14.05
C TRP A 493 -14.71 5.16 13.78
N VAL A 494 -14.39 6.12 12.89
CA VAL A 494 -13.01 6.58 12.64
C VAL A 494 -12.48 7.38 13.82
N ALA A 495 -13.32 8.22 14.43
CA ALA A 495 -12.97 8.93 15.65
C ALA A 495 -12.67 7.96 16.81
N LEU A 496 -13.47 6.90 16.96
CA LEU A 496 -13.25 5.84 17.95
C LEU A 496 -11.91 5.11 17.73
N LEU A 497 -11.57 4.81 16.47
CA LEU A 497 -10.30 4.20 16.12
C LEU A 497 -9.08 5.10 16.42
N LEU A 498 -9.18 6.40 16.10
CA LEU A 498 -8.16 7.40 16.46
C LEU A 498 -7.96 7.46 17.98
N CYS A 499 -9.04 7.52 18.76
CA CYS A 499 -8.97 7.48 20.23
C CYS A 499 -8.27 6.22 20.73
N GLY A 500 -8.55 5.06 20.13
CA GLY A 500 -7.88 3.79 20.44
C GLY A 500 -6.37 3.84 20.21
N HIS A 501 -5.92 4.36 19.07
CA HIS A 501 -4.48 4.49 18.76
C HIS A 501 -3.76 5.45 19.72
N VAL A 502 -4.39 6.57 20.07
CA VAL A 502 -3.84 7.54 21.02
C VAL A 502 -3.72 6.91 22.40
N LEU A 503 -4.77 6.25 22.90
CA LEU A 503 -4.77 5.57 24.19
C LEU A 503 -3.66 4.53 24.28
N LEU A 504 -3.58 3.63 23.29
CA LEU A 504 -2.58 2.57 23.29
C LEU A 504 -1.15 3.12 23.18
N PHE A 505 -0.91 4.17 22.40
CA PHE A 505 0.39 4.84 22.36
C PHE A 505 0.83 5.31 23.76
N PHE A 506 -0.06 5.94 24.54
CA PHE A 506 0.26 6.36 25.91
C PHE A 506 0.41 5.18 26.87
N VAL A 507 -0.40 4.13 26.74
CA VAL A 507 -0.28 2.90 27.55
C VAL A 507 1.07 2.22 27.30
N PHE A 508 1.44 1.96 26.06
CA PHE A 508 2.73 1.34 25.73
C PHE A 508 3.91 2.24 26.07
N ARG A 509 3.79 3.56 25.91
CA ARG A 509 4.81 4.51 26.37
C ARG A 509 5.00 4.47 27.88
N ARG A 510 3.90 4.36 28.65
CA ARG A 510 3.93 4.22 30.11
C ARG A 510 4.54 2.87 30.51
N LEU A 511 4.15 1.77 29.87
CA LEU A 511 4.72 0.44 30.12
C LEU A 511 6.20 0.36 29.74
N ALA A 512 6.63 1.10 28.71
CA ALA A 512 8.04 1.20 28.31
C ALA A 512 8.86 2.13 29.23
N ALA A 513 8.21 3.00 30.01
CA ALA A 513 8.85 3.82 31.03
C ALA A 513 9.12 2.95 32.27
N GLN A 514 10.37 2.50 32.41
CA GLN A 514 10.78 1.69 33.56
C GLN A 514 11.07 2.60 34.77
N PRO A 515 10.56 2.28 35.98
CA PRO A 515 10.89 3.00 37.20
C PRO A 515 12.37 2.78 37.56
N THR A 516 13.04 3.84 38.02
CA THR A 516 14.41 3.76 38.54
C THR A 516 14.39 3.04 39.90
N VAL A 517 15.16 1.96 40.03
CA VAL A 517 15.22 1.19 41.29
C VAL A 517 16.37 1.72 42.15
N LYS A 518 16.13 1.97 43.44
CA LYS A 518 17.13 2.44 44.42
C LYS A 518 18.22 1.36 44.64
N GLN A 519 19.49 1.71 44.42
CA GLN A 519 20.61 0.75 44.33
C GLN A 519 21.52 0.71 45.57
N PHE A 520 21.28 1.54 46.58
CA PHE A 520 22.11 1.67 47.78
C PHE A 520 21.24 1.66 49.04
N GLY A 521 21.79 1.15 50.15
CA GLY A 521 21.18 1.26 51.47
C GLY A 521 21.65 2.51 52.18
N ILE A 522 20.86 3.00 53.13
CA ILE A 522 21.17 4.19 53.93
C ILE A 522 21.16 3.83 55.42
N VAL A 523 22.24 4.17 56.12
CA VAL A 523 22.32 4.10 57.57
C VAL A 523 21.98 5.46 58.17
N LYS A 524 21.00 5.49 59.08
CA LYS A 524 20.52 6.67 59.78
C LYS A 524 20.76 6.54 61.29
N GLY A 525 20.83 7.66 61.99
CA GLY A 525 20.79 7.72 63.45
C GLY A 525 19.36 7.70 63.94
N ASP A 526 19.20 7.54 65.26
CA ASP A 526 17.95 7.73 66.00
C ASP A 526 17.28 9.08 65.71
N ASP A 527 18.06 10.14 65.48
CA ASP A 527 17.59 11.47 65.04
C ASP A 527 17.11 11.54 63.57
N GLY A 528 17.12 10.40 62.86
CA GLY A 528 16.73 10.28 61.46
C GLY A 528 17.76 10.82 60.46
N LYS A 529 18.89 11.37 60.92
CA LYS A 529 19.93 11.90 60.03
C LYS A 529 20.87 10.79 59.54
N PRO A 530 21.40 10.92 58.32
CA PRO A 530 22.34 9.94 57.78
C PRO A 530 23.65 9.86 58.57
N LEU A 531 24.13 8.65 58.85
CA LEU A 531 25.35 8.39 59.63
C LEU A 531 26.54 7.99 58.75
N SER A 532 27.55 8.85 58.72
CA SER A 532 28.81 8.61 58.02
C SER A 532 29.81 7.77 58.80
N GLY A 533 30.75 7.12 58.10
CA GLY A 533 31.84 6.37 58.74
C GLY A 533 31.41 5.08 59.45
N VAL A 534 30.20 4.58 59.20
CA VAL A 534 29.71 3.30 59.71
C VAL A 534 30.36 2.19 58.91
N LYS A 535 31.01 1.24 59.59
CA LYS A 535 31.54 0.04 58.96
C LYS A 535 30.40 -0.95 58.75
N VAL A 536 30.13 -1.26 57.49
CA VAL A 536 29.14 -2.23 57.06
C VAL A 536 29.87 -3.48 56.60
N PHE A 537 29.78 -4.55 57.37
CA PHE A 537 30.41 -5.83 57.06
C PHE A 537 29.41 -6.75 56.38
N LEU A 538 29.82 -7.40 55.29
CA LEU A 538 29.07 -8.43 54.58
C LEU A 538 29.69 -9.79 54.87
N PHE A 539 28.95 -10.64 55.58
CA PHE A 539 29.35 -12.01 55.87
C PHE A 539 28.57 -13.00 55.01
N ASN A 540 29.20 -14.12 54.68
CA ASN A 540 28.51 -15.27 54.09
C ASN A 540 27.60 -15.92 55.16
N GLY A 541 26.33 -16.17 54.84
CA GLY A 541 25.30 -16.63 55.79
C GLY A 541 25.68 -17.90 56.58
N PRO A 542 26.06 -19.01 55.94
CA PRO A 542 26.30 -20.27 56.64
C PRO A 542 27.63 -20.29 57.42
N TYR A 543 28.64 -19.59 56.90
CA TYR A 543 30.02 -19.72 57.37
C TYR A 543 30.49 -18.53 58.20
N LYS A 544 29.65 -17.49 58.34
CA LYS A 544 29.95 -16.19 58.98
C LYS A 544 31.32 -15.62 58.61
N LYS A 545 31.81 -15.95 57.41
CA LYS A 545 33.09 -15.50 56.88
C LYS A 545 32.90 -14.12 56.28
N LEU A 546 33.78 -13.18 56.64
CA LEU A 546 33.77 -11.83 56.08
C LEU A 546 34.09 -11.90 54.59
N LEU A 547 33.15 -11.48 53.75
CA LEU A 547 33.32 -11.41 52.29
C LEU A 547 33.87 -10.05 51.88
N HIS A 548 33.25 -8.99 52.38
CA HIS A 548 33.60 -7.61 52.07
C HIS A 548 33.16 -6.69 53.20
N TYR A 549 33.77 -5.52 53.34
CA TYR A 549 33.24 -4.45 54.18
C TYR A 549 33.19 -3.13 53.40
N TYR A 550 32.26 -2.26 53.75
CA TYR A 550 32.07 -0.95 53.16
C TYR A 550 32.01 0.08 54.29
N VAL A 551 32.51 1.30 54.08
CA VAL A 551 32.37 2.38 55.05
C VAL A 551 31.36 3.36 54.50
N THR A 552 30.30 3.67 55.27
CA THR A 552 29.27 4.59 54.79
C THR A 552 29.85 5.96 54.48
N ASP A 553 29.37 6.56 53.40
CA ASP A 553 29.77 7.90 53.02
C ASP A 553 29.18 8.97 53.97
N MET A 554 29.44 10.24 53.70
CA MET A 554 28.90 11.34 54.50
C MET A 554 27.36 11.45 54.51
N PHE A 555 26.65 10.66 53.69
CA PHE A 555 25.19 10.54 53.62
C PHE A 555 24.69 9.20 54.13
N GLY A 556 25.52 8.45 54.85
CA GLY A 556 25.16 7.16 55.40
C GLY A 556 24.95 6.07 54.36
N ARG A 557 25.30 6.31 53.10
CA ARG A 557 25.03 5.36 52.02
C ARG A 557 26.09 4.26 51.99
N TYR A 558 25.65 3.04 51.70
CA TYR A 558 26.54 1.92 51.44
C TYR A 558 26.02 1.07 50.27
N TYR A 559 26.93 0.29 49.69
CA TYR A 559 26.63 -0.56 48.55
C TYR A 559 27.49 -1.82 48.55
N PHE A 560 26.87 -2.93 48.15
CA PHE A 560 27.57 -4.16 47.80
C PHE A 560 27.24 -4.58 46.36
N PRO A 561 28.25 -5.09 45.61
CA PRO A 561 28.05 -5.70 44.29
C PRO A 561 26.85 -6.66 44.25
N PRO A 562 26.21 -6.86 43.08
CA PRO A 562 25.07 -7.76 43.02
C PRO A 562 25.50 -9.19 43.31
N VAL A 563 24.96 -9.77 44.37
CA VAL A 563 25.32 -11.10 44.87
C VAL A 563 24.06 -11.94 45.12
N VAL A 564 24.18 -13.26 44.94
CA VAL A 564 23.09 -14.22 45.12
C VAL A 564 23.48 -15.16 46.26
N GLY A 565 22.56 -15.43 47.17
CA GLY A 565 22.79 -16.27 48.36
C GLY A 565 22.27 -15.64 49.66
N SER A 566 22.54 -16.33 50.77
CA SER A 566 22.24 -15.87 52.13
C SER A 566 23.43 -15.09 52.70
N PHE A 567 23.19 -13.88 53.18
CA PHE A 567 24.21 -12.99 53.73
C PHE A 567 23.80 -12.44 55.09
N LEU A 568 24.78 -12.19 55.95
CA LEU A 568 24.60 -11.46 57.20
C LEU A 568 25.30 -10.10 57.05
N ILE A 569 24.56 -9.00 57.16
CA ILE A 569 25.11 -7.65 57.13
C ILE A 569 25.19 -7.11 58.55
N ARG A 570 26.37 -6.66 58.99
CA ARG A 570 26.57 -6.02 60.30
C ARG A 570 26.99 -4.58 60.16
N PHE A 571 26.37 -3.70 60.94
CA PHE A 571 26.62 -2.26 60.97
C PHE A 571 27.30 -1.91 62.29
N GLU A 572 28.46 -1.28 62.23
CA GLU A 572 29.26 -0.95 63.41
C GLU A 572 29.83 0.47 63.33
N LYS A 573 29.65 1.24 64.39
CA LYS A 573 30.25 2.57 64.57
C LYS A 573 30.50 2.82 66.05
N LYS A 574 31.66 3.38 66.38
CA LYS A 574 32.06 3.65 67.77
C LYS A 574 31.04 4.57 68.45
N GLY A 575 30.53 4.17 69.62
CA GLY A 575 29.53 4.93 70.39
C GLY A 575 28.06 4.72 69.96
N LEU A 576 27.79 3.74 69.10
CA LEU A 576 26.45 3.33 68.66
C LEU A 576 26.31 1.81 68.80
N ILE A 577 25.08 1.33 69.02
CA ILE A 577 24.77 -0.10 69.13
C ILE A 577 24.92 -0.77 67.76
N SER A 578 25.68 -1.88 67.69
CA SER A 578 25.86 -2.59 66.41
C SER A 578 24.63 -3.40 66.03
N VAL A 579 24.11 -3.22 64.82
CA VAL A 579 22.93 -3.93 64.31
C VAL A 579 23.36 -4.96 63.27
N SER A 580 22.78 -6.16 63.30
CA SER A 580 22.98 -7.18 62.26
C SER A 580 21.66 -7.56 61.59
N LYS A 581 21.65 -7.74 60.27
CA LYS A 581 20.49 -8.17 59.50
C LYS A 581 20.87 -9.33 58.58
N GLU A 582 20.08 -10.40 58.63
CA GLU A 582 20.18 -11.51 57.67
C GLU A 582 19.35 -11.19 56.42
N VAL A 583 19.90 -11.51 55.25
CA VAL A 583 19.33 -11.17 53.96
C VAL A 583 19.53 -12.32 53.00
N GLU A 584 18.46 -12.81 52.41
CA GLU A 584 18.50 -13.83 51.39
C GLU A 584 18.17 -13.22 50.02
N ILE A 585 19.08 -13.37 49.05
CA ILE A 585 18.89 -12.88 47.68
C ILE A 585 18.77 -14.07 46.74
N THR A 586 17.57 -14.26 46.22
CA THR A 586 17.27 -15.32 45.25
C THR A 586 17.70 -14.96 43.83
N PRO A 587 18.03 -15.95 42.97
CA PRO A 587 18.41 -15.71 41.56
C PRO A 587 17.37 -14.93 40.74
N ASN A 588 16.09 -15.04 41.12
CA ASN A 588 14.94 -14.39 40.47
C ASN A 588 14.69 -12.95 40.95
N ASN A 589 15.40 -12.48 41.97
CA ASN A 589 15.25 -11.09 42.42
C ASN A 589 15.82 -10.14 41.34
N LYS A 590 15.00 -9.25 40.78
CA LYS A 590 15.36 -8.39 39.63
C LYS A 590 16.52 -7.43 39.91
N VAL A 591 16.70 -7.03 41.17
CA VAL A 591 17.67 -5.99 41.54
C VAL A 591 19.00 -6.61 41.95
N LYS A 592 18.99 -7.81 42.57
CA LYS A 592 20.16 -8.51 43.12
C LYS A 592 21.09 -7.65 44.01
N THR A 593 20.65 -6.49 44.50
CA THR A 593 21.44 -5.57 45.32
C THR A 593 21.02 -5.63 46.79
N LEU A 594 21.99 -5.48 47.69
CA LEU A 594 21.78 -5.30 49.14
C LEU A 594 21.57 -3.81 49.44
N ASN A 595 20.32 -3.34 49.45
CA ASN A 595 19.94 -1.91 49.59
C ASN A 595 19.09 -1.63 50.84
N ILE A 596 19.48 -2.20 51.98
CA ILE A 596 18.69 -2.13 53.22
C ILE A 596 18.93 -0.81 53.94
N ASP A 597 17.86 -0.12 54.29
CA ASP A 597 17.96 1.03 55.18
C ASP A 597 17.97 0.55 56.65
N VAL A 598 18.86 1.11 57.46
CA VAL A 598 19.06 0.74 58.87
C VAL A 598 19.19 1.99 59.72
N THR A 599 18.60 1.95 60.92
CA THR A 599 18.79 2.97 61.94
C THR A 599 19.71 2.42 63.03
N LEU A 600 20.67 3.21 63.49
CA LEU A 600 21.55 2.89 64.61
C LEU A 600 21.23 3.82 65.79
N GLU A 601 21.14 3.23 66.98
CA GLU A 601 20.84 3.93 68.23
C GLU A 601 22.12 4.15 69.06
N HIS A 602 22.13 5.22 69.85
CA HIS A 602 23.21 5.49 70.82
C HIS A 602 23.19 4.47 71.97
N VAL A 603 24.40 4.10 72.41
CA VAL A 603 24.64 3.13 73.51
C VAL A 603 24.22 3.70 74.85
#